data_AF-A0A662UJ39-F1
#
_entry.id   AF-A0A662UJ39-F1
#
_cell.length_a   1.000
_cell.length_b   1.000
_cell.length_c   1.000
_cell.angle_alpha   90.00
_cell.angle_beta   90.00
_cell.angle_gamma   90.00
#
_symmetry.space_group_name_H-M   'P 1'
#
loop_
_entity.id
_entity.type
_entity.pdbx_description
1 polymer ?
#
loop_
_entity_poly.entity_id
_entity_poly.type
_entity_poly.pdbx_seq_one_letter_code
_entity_poly.pdbx_strand_id
1 'polypeptide(L)'
;MVVIEGIESIGLLSVWMLEPRLPELLLELRKRGYATARVKPKSLGGYDITFIEPNVAAIKGSTYILYNPGRRTLTIEGSNVDELLLAFNEVEEILKNVGSDPAKGVLFYELQVKAKASGGRWALKKIVKVDDLLGLDLLAVPVSFVSVEGDPNSTRWFHLDVRPLWTSWSDEKAHYEVVLVYRDSRERLLNVLRNIDKVPKEVLERVNDALEINT
;
A
#
# COMPACT_ATOMS: atom_id res chain seq x y z
N MET A 1 11.43 -7.31 21.36
CA MET A 1 11.17 -7.64 19.93
C MET A 1 9.73 -7.32 19.55
N VAL A 2 9.54 -6.62 18.43
CA VAL A 2 8.22 -6.40 17.78
C VAL A 2 7.99 -7.54 16.78
N VAL A 3 6.81 -8.14 16.79
CA VAL A 3 6.45 -9.31 15.97
C VAL A 3 5.20 -8.99 15.15
N ILE A 4 5.21 -9.33 13.86
CA ILE A 4 4.03 -9.23 12.98
C ILE A 4 2.97 -10.24 13.42
N GLU A 5 1.77 -9.76 13.71
CA GLU A 5 0.60 -10.56 14.09
C GLU A 5 -0.18 -11.03 12.85
N GLY A 6 -0.24 -10.17 11.82
CA GLY A 6 -0.95 -10.48 10.58
C GLY A 6 -0.96 -9.31 9.60
N ILE A 7 -1.21 -9.62 8.33
CA ILE A 7 -1.40 -8.64 7.27
C ILE A 7 -2.87 -8.25 7.24
N GLU A 8 -3.14 -6.95 7.26
CA GLU A 8 -4.51 -6.42 7.18
C GLU A 8 -4.92 -6.13 5.74
N SER A 9 -4.03 -5.50 4.97
CA SER A 9 -4.28 -5.20 3.57
C SER A 9 -3.00 -5.18 2.76
N ILE A 10 -3.17 -5.52 1.48
CA ILE A 10 -2.15 -5.53 0.45
C ILE A 10 -2.73 -4.74 -0.73
N GLY A 11 -1.97 -3.79 -1.26
CA GLY A 11 -2.30 -3.03 -2.45
C GLY A 11 -1.20 -3.17 -3.50
N LEU A 12 -1.56 -3.56 -4.71
CA LEU A 12 -0.72 -3.40 -5.90
C LEU A 12 -1.19 -2.18 -6.67
N LEU A 13 -0.42 -1.11 -6.57
CA LEU A 13 -0.69 0.17 -7.18
C LEU A 13 0.11 0.31 -8.48
N SER A 14 -0.53 0.87 -9.51
CA SER A 14 0.07 1.28 -10.78
C SER A 14 -0.15 2.77 -11.00
N VAL A 15 0.90 3.51 -11.37
CA VAL A 15 0.82 4.95 -11.68
C VAL A 15 0.92 5.15 -13.18
N TRP A 16 -0.01 5.91 -13.76
CA TRP A 16 -0.16 6.02 -15.21
C TRP A 16 0.26 7.39 -15.75
N MET A 17 0.92 7.40 -16.91
CA MET A 17 1.25 8.62 -17.65
C MET A 17 0.01 9.36 -18.12
N LEU A 18 -0.93 8.62 -18.69
CA LEU A 18 -2.22 9.11 -19.20
C LEU A 18 -3.34 8.34 -18.52
N GLU A 19 -4.52 8.94 -18.44
CA GLU A 19 -5.67 8.26 -17.85
C GLU A 19 -5.97 6.97 -18.62
N PRO A 20 -6.08 5.81 -17.94
CA PRO A 20 -6.49 4.58 -18.59
C PRO A 20 -7.93 4.69 -19.07
N ARG A 21 -8.28 3.90 -20.09
CA ARG A 21 -9.64 3.76 -20.63
C ARG A 21 -10.57 3.05 -19.64
N LEU A 22 -10.90 3.79 -18.59
CA LEU A 22 -11.58 3.28 -17.42
C LEU A 22 -13.04 2.84 -17.70
N PRO A 23 -13.83 3.55 -18.53
CA PRO A 23 -15.15 3.04 -18.92
C PRO A 23 -15.12 1.65 -19.56
N GLU A 24 -14.19 1.43 -20.48
CA GLU A 24 -14.00 0.17 -21.18
C GLU A 24 -13.48 -0.91 -20.22
N LEU A 25 -12.53 -0.58 -19.35
CA LEU A 25 -12.07 -1.45 -18.28
C LEU A 25 -13.23 -1.92 -17.40
N LEU A 26 -14.09 -0.99 -16.93
CA LEU A 26 -15.24 -1.32 -16.08
C LEU A 26 -16.27 -2.19 -16.82
N LEU A 27 -16.49 -1.96 -18.10
CA LEU A 27 -17.38 -2.79 -18.90
C LEU A 27 -16.88 -4.24 -18.99
N GLU A 28 -15.57 -4.43 -19.25
CA GLU A 28 -14.96 -5.75 -19.33
C GLU A 28 -14.88 -6.45 -17.96
N LEU A 29 -14.57 -5.71 -16.89
CA LEU A 29 -14.62 -6.24 -15.51
C LEU A 29 -16.03 -6.72 -15.15
N ARG A 30 -17.08 -5.98 -15.54
CA ARG A 30 -18.47 -6.42 -15.31
C ARG A 30 -18.74 -7.77 -16.00
N LYS A 31 -18.25 -7.97 -17.22
CA LYS A 31 -18.38 -9.26 -17.94
C LYS A 31 -17.67 -10.41 -17.21
N ARG A 32 -16.61 -10.12 -16.45
CA ARG A 32 -15.88 -11.09 -15.61
C ARG A 32 -16.44 -11.24 -14.18
N GLY A 33 -17.64 -10.70 -13.93
CA GLY A 33 -18.37 -10.88 -12.67
C GLY A 33 -18.05 -9.86 -11.58
N TYR A 34 -17.35 -8.77 -11.88
CA TYR A 34 -17.12 -7.69 -10.92
C TYR A 34 -18.36 -6.82 -10.75
N ALA A 35 -18.67 -6.43 -9.51
CA ALA A 35 -19.53 -5.29 -9.24
C ALA A 35 -18.75 -4.02 -9.62
N THR A 36 -19.30 -3.16 -10.47
CA THR A 36 -18.57 -2.03 -11.08
C THR A 36 -19.29 -0.71 -10.85
N ALA A 37 -18.49 0.33 -10.64
CA ALA A 37 -18.94 1.70 -10.56
C ALA A 37 -19.70 2.13 -11.82
N ARG A 38 -20.60 3.10 -11.69
CA ARG A 38 -21.40 3.57 -12.83
C ARG A 38 -20.61 4.60 -13.62
N VAL A 39 -20.51 4.36 -14.93
CA VAL A 39 -19.95 5.32 -15.88
C VAL A 39 -21.06 6.31 -16.28
N LYS A 40 -20.78 7.61 -16.19
CA LYS A 40 -21.67 8.70 -16.59
C LYS A 40 -21.01 9.54 -17.69
N PRO A 41 -21.65 9.78 -18.85
CA PRO A 41 -21.09 10.67 -19.86
C PRO A 41 -21.02 12.12 -19.36
N LYS A 42 -19.97 12.85 -19.76
CA LYS A 42 -19.83 14.29 -19.51
C LYS A 42 -20.37 15.11 -20.69
N SER A 43 -20.93 16.28 -20.39
CA SER A 43 -21.61 17.15 -21.36
C SER A 43 -20.71 17.65 -22.50
N LEU A 44 -19.40 17.76 -22.25
CA LEU A 44 -18.40 18.25 -23.21
C LEU A 44 -17.58 17.11 -23.85
N GLY A 45 -18.08 15.88 -23.78
CA GLY A 45 -17.34 14.68 -24.16
C GLY A 45 -16.53 14.08 -23.01
N GLY A 46 -16.22 12.79 -23.13
CA GLY A 46 -15.59 12.00 -22.08
C GLY A 46 -16.58 11.41 -21.09
N TYR A 47 -16.03 10.74 -20.07
CA TYR A 47 -16.79 10.00 -19.07
C TYR A 47 -16.37 10.40 -17.66
N ASP A 48 -17.30 10.25 -16.74
CA ASP A 48 -17.12 10.32 -15.31
C ASP A 48 -17.51 8.99 -14.68
N ILE A 49 -17.11 8.78 -13.43
CA ILE A 49 -17.41 7.55 -12.70
C ILE A 49 -17.98 7.89 -11.34
N THR A 50 -19.14 7.31 -11.06
CA THR A 50 -19.71 7.30 -9.71
C THR A 50 -19.22 6.05 -9.01
N PHE A 51 -18.20 6.21 -8.17
CA PHE A 51 -17.60 5.14 -7.39
C PHE A 51 -18.62 4.42 -6.50
N ILE A 52 -18.35 3.15 -6.20
CA ILE A 52 -19.17 2.33 -5.30
C ILE A 52 -19.02 2.86 -3.86
N GLU A 53 -17.77 3.10 -3.49
CA GLU A 53 -17.28 3.70 -2.24
C GLU A 53 -16.14 4.66 -2.61
N PRO A 54 -15.62 5.54 -1.72
CA PRO A 54 -14.56 6.47 -2.07
C PRO A 54 -13.39 5.81 -2.82
N ASN A 55 -13.18 6.21 -4.08
CA ASN A 55 -12.20 5.66 -5.03
C ASN A 55 -12.41 4.20 -5.48
N VAL A 56 -13.40 3.46 -4.99
CA VAL A 56 -13.64 2.07 -5.39
C VAL A 56 -14.40 2.01 -6.71
N ALA A 57 -13.70 1.58 -7.76
CA ALA A 57 -14.20 1.49 -9.13
C ALA A 57 -14.80 0.10 -9.44
N ALA A 58 -14.31 -0.97 -8.82
CA ALA A 58 -14.90 -2.30 -8.94
C ALA A 58 -14.58 -3.19 -7.74
N ILE A 59 -15.39 -4.23 -7.51
CA ILE A 59 -15.26 -5.17 -6.39
C ILE A 59 -15.55 -6.59 -6.89
N LYS A 60 -14.78 -7.57 -6.43
CA LYS A 60 -15.07 -9.01 -6.60
C LYS A 60 -14.55 -9.78 -5.39
N GLY A 61 -15.45 -10.43 -4.65
CA GLY A 61 -15.09 -11.14 -3.42
C GLY A 61 -14.47 -10.18 -2.40
N SER A 62 -13.25 -10.49 -1.94
CA SER A 62 -12.48 -9.68 -1.00
C SER A 62 -11.56 -8.64 -1.66
N THR A 63 -11.58 -8.57 -3.00
CA THR A 63 -10.67 -7.72 -3.79
C THR A 63 -11.38 -6.46 -4.31
N TYR A 64 -10.72 -5.33 -4.15
CA TYR A 64 -11.16 -4.00 -4.54
C TYR A 64 -10.25 -3.46 -5.64
N ILE A 65 -10.84 -2.82 -6.64
CA ILE A 65 -10.14 -2.07 -7.67
C ILE A 65 -10.40 -0.60 -7.42
N LEU A 66 -9.38 0.11 -6.94
CA LEU A 66 -9.45 1.52 -6.64
C LEU A 66 -8.87 2.34 -7.79
N TYR A 67 -9.49 3.47 -8.09
CA TYR A 67 -8.99 4.45 -9.04
C TYR A 67 -8.96 5.84 -8.41
N ASN A 68 -7.80 6.49 -8.44
CA ASN A 68 -7.64 7.87 -8.03
C ASN A 68 -7.28 8.72 -9.27
N PRO A 69 -8.22 9.52 -9.81
CA PRO A 69 -7.95 10.34 -10.99
C PRO A 69 -6.91 11.44 -10.70
N GLY A 70 -6.92 12.02 -9.50
CA GLY A 70 -5.99 13.08 -9.12
C GLY A 70 -4.53 12.63 -9.06
N ARG A 71 -4.30 11.36 -8.78
CA ARG A 71 -2.96 10.74 -8.78
C ARG A 71 -2.69 9.84 -9.98
N ARG A 72 -3.68 9.66 -10.87
CA ARG A 72 -3.67 8.69 -12.00
C ARG A 72 -3.23 7.30 -11.56
N THR A 73 -3.75 6.85 -10.43
CA THR A 73 -3.40 5.52 -9.88
C THR A 73 -4.54 4.56 -10.00
N LEU A 74 -4.19 3.31 -10.32
CA LEU A 74 -5.09 2.18 -10.23
C LEU A 74 -4.47 1.17 -9.27
N THR A 75 -5.22 0.84 -8.21
CA THR A 75 -4.77 -0.03 -7.13
C THR A 75 -5.66 -1.24 -7.04
N ILE A 76 -5.06 -2.43 -6.98
CA ILE A 76 -5.75 -3.68 -6.67
C ILE A 76 -5.46 -3.99 -5.22
N GLU A 77 -6.48 -3.90 -4.38
CA GLU A 77 -6.37 -4.05 -2.93
C GLU A 77 -7.14 -5.28 -2.44
N GLY A 78 -6.58 -5.98 -1.47
CA GLY A 78 -7.19 -7.17 -0.86
C GLY A 78 -6.34 -7.70 0.29
N SER A 79 -6.78 -8.77 0.92
CA SER A 79 -6.06 -9.44 2.02
C SER A 79 -5.50 -10.81 1.65
N ASN A 80 -5.97 -11.42 0.55
CA ASN A 80 -5.49 -12.69 0.04
C ASN A 80 -4.55 -12.49 -1.16
N VAL A 81 -3.33 -13.02 -1.08
CA VAL A 81 -2.30 -12.88 -2.11
C VAL A 81 -2.71 -13.51 -3.45
N ASP A 82 -3.30 -14.71 -3.42
CA ASP A 82 -3.66 -15.43 -4.65
C ASP A 82 -4.81 -14.73 -5.39
N GLU A 83 -5.85 -14.31 -4.67
CA GLU A 83 -6.95 -13.51 -5.25
C GLU A 83 -6.43 -12.20 -5.85
N LEU A 84 -5.53 -11.52 -5.13
CA LEU A 84 -4.97 -10.25 -5.54
C LEU A 84 -4.09 -10.38 -6.79
N LEU A 85 -3.27 -11.42 -6.87
CA LEU A 85 -2.47 -11.73 -8.06
C LEU A 85 -3.34 -12.05 -9.27
N LEU A 86 -4.41 -12.81 -9.08
CA LEU A 86 -5.36 -13.12 -10.16
C LEU A 86 -6.04 -11.83 -10.66
N ALA A 87 -6.61 -11.03 -9.76
CA ALA A 87 -7.27 -9.78 -10.11
C ALA A 87 -6.31 -8.78 -10.79
N PHE A 88 -5.07 -8.69 -10.31
CA PHE A 88 -4.05 -7.83 -10.91
C PHE A 88 -3.74 -8.23 -12.36
N ASN A 89 -3.51 -9.52 -12.62
CA ASN A 89 -3.27 -9.99 -13.98
C ASN A 89 -4.50 -9.82 -14.88
N GLU A 90 -5.71 -10.08 -14.36
CA GLU A 90 -6.96 -9.85 -15.10
C GLU A 90 -7.10 -8.38 -15.51
N VAL A 91 -6.83 -7.44 -14.60
CA VAL A 91 -6.93 -6.01 -14.87
C VAL A 91 -5.89 -5.57 -15.91
N GLU A 92 -4.64 -6.00 -15.80
CA GLU A 92 -3.61 -5.67 -16.78
C GLU A 92 -3.94 -6.21 -18.18
N GLU A 93 -4.47 -7.43 -18.25
CA GLU A 93 -4.90 -8.05 -19.50
C GLU A 93 -6.05 -7.25 -20.15
N ILE A 94 -7.07 -6.88 -19.37
CA ILE A 94 -8.18 -6.06 -19.86
C ILE A 94 -7.68 -4.71 -20.34
N LEU A 95 -6.84 -4.03 -19.55
CA LEU A 95 -6.28 -2.73 -19.89
C LEU A 95 -5.53 -2.76 -21.22
N LYS A 96 -4.72 -3.80 -21.43
CA LYS A 96 -4.06 -4.04 -22.72
C LYS A 96 -5.08 -4.20 -23.86
N ASN A 97 -6.13 -5.00 -23.65
CA ASN A 97 -7.15 -5.26 -24.68
C ASN A 97 -7.99 -4.03 -25.04
N VAL A 98 -8.24 -3.12 -24.10
CA VAL A 98 -8.99 -1.88 -24.36
C VAL A 98 -8.11 -0.75 -24.91
N GLY A 99 -6.81 -0.99 -25.11
CA GLY A 99 -5.85 -0.04 -25.68
C GLY A 99 -5.11 0.82 -24.65
N SER A 100 -5.19 0.49 -23.37
CA SER A 100 -4.40 1.09 -22.28
C SER A 100 -3.29 0.11 -21.84
N ASP A 101 -2.37 -0.21 -22.75
CA ASP A 101 -1.30 -1.19 -22.50
C ASP A 101 -0.40 -0.77 -21.30
N PRO A 102 -0.38 -1.53 -20.19
CA PRO A 102 0.44 -1.20 -19.03
C PRO A 102 1.92 -1.03 -19.36
N ALA A 103 2.46 -1.82 -20.31
CA ALA A 103 3.86 -1.76 -20.72
C ALA A 103 4.24 -0.42 -21.39
N LYS A 104 3.25 0.35 -21.84
CA LYS A 104 3.44 1.66 -22.48
C LYS A 104 2.91 2.81 -21.64
N GLY A 105 1.99 2.55 -20.71
CA GLY A 105 1.25 3.58 -19.98
C GLY A 105 1.67 3.74 -18.52
N VAL A 106 2.22 2.70 -17.89
CA VAL A 106 2.59 2.72 -16.48
C VAL A 106 3.99 3.32 -16.30
N LEU A 107 4.09 4.32 -15.42
CA LEU A 107 5.36 4.91 -14.99
C LEU A 107 6.10 4.00 -14.01
N PHE A 108 5.37 3.53 -13.00
CA PHE A 108 5.89 2.58 -12.03
C PHE A 108 4.76 1.83 -11.32
N TYR A 109 5.14 0.75 -10.68
CA TYR A 109 4.30 -0.04 -9.79
C TYR A 109 4.79 0.13 -8.35
N GLU A 110 3.87 -0.01 -7.41
CA GLU A 110 4.13 0.09 -5.98
C GLU A 110 3.35 -1.00 -5.25
N LEU A 111 4.04 -1.76 -4.41
CA LEU A 111 3.44 -2.65 -3.43
C LEU A 111 3.26 -1.87 -2.11
N GLN A 112 2.04 -1.81 -1.63
CA GLN A 112 1.67 -1.26 -0.34
C GLN A 112 1.18 -2.39 0.55
N VAL A 113 1.68 -2.49 1.77
CA VAL A 113 1.25 -3.51 2.73
C VAL A 113 1.06 -2.88 4.08
N LYS A 114 -0.08 -3.19 4.69
CA LYS A 114 -0.43 -2.80 6.04
C LYS A 114 -0.55 -4.05 6.89
N ALA A 115 0.16 -4.06 8.00
CA ALA A 115 0.18 -5.18 8.94
C ALA A 115 0.04 -4.69 10.38
N LYS A 116 -0.45 -5.59 11.23
CA LYS A 116 -0.46 -5.45 12.68
C LYS A 116 0.78 -6.09 13.28
N ALA A 117 1.32 -5.47 14.30
CA ALA A 117 2.42 -6.02 15.09
C ALA A 117 2.24 -5.73 16.58
N SER A 118 2.90 -6.51 17.42
CA SER A 118 2.97 -6.23 18.87
C SER A 118 4.34 -6.55 19.46
N GLY A 119 4.68 -5.91 20.56
CA GLY A 119 5.94 -6.14 21.26
C GLY A 119 6.27 -5.08 22.30
N GLY A 120 7.57 -4.95 22.62
CA GLY A 120 8.06 -3.89 23.49
C GLY A 120 7.92 -2.50 22.86
N ARG A 121 7.99 -1.45 23.68
CA ARG A 121 7.93 -0.05 23.22
C ARG A 121 9.17 0.32 22.39
N TRP A 122 8.97 0.69 21.14
CA TRP A 122 9.98 1.32 20.28
C TRP A 122 9.93 2.82 20.49
N ALA A 123 11.00 3.39 21.03
CA ALA A 123 11.20 4.82 21.14
C ALA A 123 12.62 5.18 20.74
N LEU A 124 12.78 6.26 19.98
CA LEU A 124 14.11 6.83 19.77
C LEU A 124 14.60 7.41 21.10
N LYS A 125 15.79 7.01 21.53
CA LYS A 125 16.33 7.28 22.88
C LYS A 125 16.46 8.76 23.25
N LYS A 126 16.30 9.69 22.31
CA LYS A 126 16.51 11.12 22.56
C LYS A 126 15.19 11.79 22.97
N ILE A 127 15.13 12.17 24.24
CA ILE A 127 14.07 13.03 24.78
C ILE A 127 14.29 14.47 24.30
N VAL A 128 13.23 15.11 23.83
CA VAL A 128 13.19 16.54 23.50
C VAL A 128 12.42 17.26 24.60
N LYS A 129 13.13 18.09 25.36
CA LYS A 129 12.51 18.89 26.44
C LYS A 129 11.76 20.07 25.84
N VAL A 130 10.47 20.18 26.14
CA VAL A 130 9.55 21.27 25.72
C VAL A 130 8.52 21.56 26.82
N ASP A 131 8.91 21.32 28.06
CA ASP A 131 8.11 21.47 29.27
C ASP A 131 7.49 22.86 29.41
N ASP A 132 8.16 23.89 28.89
CA ASP A 132 7.68 25.27 28.82
C ASP A 132 6.47 25.50 27.90
N LEU A 133 6.34 24.72 26.82
CA LEU A 133 5.30 24.91 25.79
C LEU A 133 4.10 23.97 25.96
N LEU A 134 4.36 22.72 26.34
CA LEU A 134 3.33 21.66 26.37
C LEU A 134 3.17 21.02 27.75
N GLY A 135 4.01 21.39 28.73
CA GLY A 135 4.03 20.75 30.05
C GLY A 135 4.47 19.28 30.02
N LEU A 136 5.06 18.82 28.92
CA LEU A 136 5.47 17.43 28.68
C LEU A 136 6.81 17.39 27.95
N ASP A 137 7.68 16.47 28.34
CA ASP A 137 8.84 16.09 27.53
C ASP A 137 8.40 15.16 26.39
N LEU A 138 8.90 15.41 25.19
CA LEU A 138 8.55 14.64 23.99
C LEU A 138 9.56 13.52 23.73
N LEU A 139 9.05 12.36 23.32
CA LEU A 139 9.83 11.25 22.76
C LEU A 139 9.43 11.07 21.30
N ALA A 140 10.42 10.87 20.43
CA ALA A 140 10.16 10.61 19.02
C ALA A 140 9.69 9.15 18.84
N VAL A 141 8.43 9.00 18.39
CA VAL A 141 7.77 7.74 18.05
C VAL A 141 6.91 8.00 16.80
N PRO A 142 7.48 7.87 15.60
CA PRO A 142 7.63 6.56 14.95
C PRO A 142 9.04 6.30 14.39
N VAL A 143 9.32 5.03 14.09
CA VAL A 143 10.58 4.63 13.42
C VAL A 143 10.29 4.30 11.97
N SER A 144 10.74 5.18 11.08
CA SER A 144 10.65 5.00 9.64
C SER A 144 12.02 4.60 9.09
N PHE A 145 12.04 3.55 8.27
CA PHE A 145 13.23 3.05 7.59
C PHE A 145 13.05 3.25 6.10
N VAL A 146 14.01 3.92 5.47
CA VAL A 146 13.99 4.22 4.04
C VAL A 146 15.27 3.70 3.39
N SER A 147 15.21 3.42 2.08
CA SER A 147 16.41 3.12 1.30
C SER A 147 17.40 4.29 1.36
N VAL A 148 18.66 4.01 1.70
CA VAL A 148 19.73 5.01 1.96
C VAL A 148 19.93 6.01 0.81
N GLU A 149 19.84 5.53 -0.43
CA GLU A 149 20.00 6.34 -1.64
C GLU A 149 18.65 6.65 -2.32
N GLY A 150 17.54 6.32 -1.68
CA GLY A 150 16.23 6.40 -2.31
C GLY A 150 15.70 7.82 -2.40
N ASP A 151 15.08 8.13 -3.54
CA ASP A 151 14.20 9.29 -3.70
C ASP A 151 12.75 8.80 -3.68
N PRO A 152 11.85 9.36 -2.84
CA PRO A 152 10.43 9.02 -2.83
C PRO A 152 9.71 9.32 -4.15
N ASN A 153 10.33 10.04 -5.09
CA ASN A 153 9.83 10.27 -6.45
C ASN A 153 10.41 9.28 -7.48
N SER A 154 11.33 8.41 -7.07
CA SER A 154 11.92 7.42 -7.97
C SER A 154 11.03 6.19 -8.17
N THR A 155 11.37 5.41 -9.19
CA THR A 155 10.76 4.11 -9.51
C THR A 155 11.30 2.97 -8.64
N ARG A 156 12.31 3.24 -7.80
CA ARG A 156 12.92 2.28 -6.88
C ARG A 156 12.97 2.88 -5.47
N TRP A 157 12.03 2.47 -4.65
CA TRP A 157 11.84 3.07 -3.33
C TRP A 157 11.46 1.99 -2.33
N PHE A 158 12.03 2.09 -1.13
CA PHE A 158 11.62 1.27 -0.01
C PHE A 158 11.36 2.19 1.17
N HIS A 159 10.21 2.00 1.81
CA HIS A 159 9.84 2.68 3.03
C HIS A 159 9.07 1.72 3.94
N LEU A 160 9.55 1.55 5.16
CA LEU A 160 8.88 0.81 6.21
C LEU A 160 8.62 1.78 7.36
N ASP A 161 7.37 1.91 7.76
CA ASP A 161 6.98 2.78 8.87
C ASP A 161 6.32 1.93 9.96
N VAL A 162 6.74 2.15 11.22
CA VAL A 162 6.22 1.43 12.38
C VAL A 162 5.68 2.44 13.38
N ARG A 163 4.35 2.45 13.52
CA ARG A 163 3.61 3.44 14.31
C ARG A 163 2.89 2.76 15.46
N PRO A 164 3.00 3.27 16.70
CA PRO A 164 2.23 2.74 17.81
C PRO A 164 0.74 3.01 17.59
N LEU A 165 -0.09 2.04 17.97
CA LEU A 165 -1.52 2.23 18.09
C LEU A 165 -1.81 2.85 19.47
N TRP A 166 -2.38 4.06 19.46
CA TRP A 166 -2.61 4.92 20.63
C TRP A 166 -3.47 4.26 21.73
N THR A 167 -4.21 3.21 21.41
CA THR A 167 -5.11 2.49 22.33
C THR A 167 -4.49 1.22 22.91
N SER A 168 -3.16 1.10 23.00
CA SER A 168 -2.53 -0.01 23.70
C SER A 168 -2.72 0.14 25.22
N TRP A 169 -3.76 -0.51 25.76
CA TRP A 169 -4.07 -0.53 27.18
C TRP A 169 -3.18 -1.53 27.93
N SER A 170 -2.57 -1.08 29.03
CA SER A 170 -1.84 -1.87 30.04
C SER A 170 -0.50 -2.50 29.65
N ASP A 171 0.29 -2.83 30.66
CA ASP A 171 1.76 -2.76 30.68
C ASP A 171 2.50 -3.98 30.08
N GLU A 172 1.84 -4.79 29.26
CA GLU A 172 2.46 -6.02 28.74
C GLU A 172 3.02 -5.88 27.31
N LYS A 173 2.27 -5.31 26.37
CA LYS A 173 2.71 -5.15 24.96
C LYS A 173 2.13 -3.90 24.31
N ALA A 174 2.98 -3.17 23.60
CA ALA A 174 2.55 -2.13 22.68
C ALA A 174 2.10 -2.77 21.35
N HIS A 175 1.00 -2.25 20.79
CA HIS A 175 0.54 -2.63 19.46
C HIS A 175 0.99 -1.58 18.43
N TYR A 176 1.24 -2.04 17.21
CA TYR A 176 1.77 -1.24 16.13
C TYR A 176 1.01 -1.49 14.83
N GLU A 177 0.91 -0.43 14.05
CA GLU A 177 0.65 -0.48 12.62
C GLU A 177 2.00 -0.45 11.90
N VAL A 178 2.21 -1.44 11.02
CA VAL A 178 3.39 -1.53 10.16
C VAL A 178 2.95 -1.28 8.73
N VAL A 179 3.50 -0.25 8.10
CA VAL A 179 3.22 0.12 6.72
C VAL A 179 4.48 -0.05 5.89
N LEU A 180 4.43 -0.94 4.90
CA LEU A 180 5.50 -1.17 3.94
C LEU A 180 5.09 -0.64 2.58
N VAL A 181 5.94 0.20 2.00
CA VAL A 181 5.83 0.71 0.64
C VAL A 181 7.08 0.31 -0.12
N TYR A 182 6.92 -0.44 -1.20
CA TYR A 182 8.01 -0.93 -2.01
C TYR A 182 7.74 -0.70 -3.50
N ARG A 183 8.64 -0.01 -4.19
CA ARG A 183 8.62 0.19 -5.64
C ARG A 183 9.85 -0.47 -6.25
N ASP A 184 9.61 -1.23 -7.31
CA ASP A 184 10.65 -1.80 -8.16
C ASP A 184 9.99 -2.28 -9.48
N SER A 185 10.69 -3.09 -10.27
CA SER A 185 10.10 -3.74 -11.43
C SER A 185 8.89 -4.59 -11.04
N ARG A 186 7.93 -4.68 -11.97
CA ARG A 186 6.72 -5.50 -11.83
C ARG A 186 7.04 -6.91 -11.33
N GLU A 187 8.02 -7.58 -11.94
CA GLU A 187 8.42 -8.95 -11.60
C GLU A 187 8.90 -9.06 -10.15
N ARG A 188 9.70 -8.08 -9.70
CA ARG A 188 10.22 -8.05 -8.33
C ARG A 188 9.11 -7.82 -7.32
N LEU A 189 8.17 -6.92 -7.60
CA LEU A 189 7.00 -6.68 -6.75
C LEU A 189 6.15 -7.94 -6.60
N LEU A 190 5.85 -8.63 -7.71
CA LEU A 190 5.09 -9.88 -7.66
C LEU A 190 5.84 -10.99 -6.90
N ASN A 191 7.17 -11.02 -6.99
CA ASN A 191 7.98 -11.97 -6.22
C ASN A 191 7.96 -11.66 -4.71
N VAL A 192 8.04 -10.38 -4.32
CA VAL A 192 7.92 -9.95 -2.92
C VAL A 192 6.52 -10.26 -2.39
N LEU A 193 5.48 -9.97 -3.17
CA LEU A 193 4.10 -10.24 -2.81
C LEU A 193 3.84 -11.72 -2.50
N ARG A 194 4.39 -12.65 -3.29
CA ARG A 194 4.28 -14.10 -3.03
C ARG A 194 4.91 -14.54 -1.71
N ASN A 195 5.81 -13.74 -1.14
CA ASN A 195 6.52 -14.02 0.10
C ASN A 195 6.15 -13.03 1.21
N ILE A 196 5.03 -12.34 1.08
CA ILE A 196 4.73 -11.18 1.91
C ILE A 196 4.51 -11.51 3.39
N ASP A 197 4.16 -12.74 3.73
CA ASP A 197 4.07 -13.17 5.13
C ASP A 197 5.41 -13.24 5.85
N LYS A 198 6.52 -13.31 5.09
CA LYS A 198 7.89 -13.43 5.60
C LYS A 198 8.64 -12.10 5.52
N VAL A 199 8.46 -11.36 4.44
CA VAL A 199 9.27 -10.15 4.16
C VAL A 199 9.21 -9.11 5.28
N PRO A 200 8.03 -8.65 5.77
CA PRO A 200 7.98 -7.68 6.88
C PRO A 200 8.56 -8.24 8.18
N LYS A 201 8.41 -9.55 8.44
CA LYS A 201 8.98 -10.22 9.63
C LYS A 201 10.50 -10.18 9.59
N GLU A 202 11.11 -10.66 8.51
CA GLU A 202 12.56 -10.70 8.35
C GLU A 202 13.18 -9.30 8.37
N VAL A 203 12.50 -8.31 7.77
CA VAL A 203 12.99 -6.92 7.80
C VAL A 203 12.93 -6.36 9.22
N LEU A 204 11.82 -6.56 9.95
CA LEU A 204 11.69 -6.08 11.33
C LEU A 204 12.65 -6.78 12.29
N GLU A 205 12.91 -8.07 12.12
CA GLU A 205 13.91 -8.82 12.89
C GLU A 205 15.30 -8.20 12.70
N ARG A 206 15.75 -8.00 11.46
CA ARG A 206 17.06 -7.38 11.17
C ARG A 206 17.16 -5.96 11.70
N VAL A 207 16.07 -5.21 11.65
CA VAL A 207 15.99 -3.86 12.22
C VAL A 207 16.14 -3.90 13.75
N ASN A 208 15.43 -4.82 14.43
CA ASN A 208 15.56 -5.00 15.87
C ASN A 208 17.01 -5.34 16.24
N ASP A 209 17.62 -6.31 15.57
CA ASP A 209 19.01 -6.73 15.83
C ASP A 209 19.99 -5.55 15.68
N ALA A 210 19.84 -4.75 14.62
CA ALA A 210 20.68 -3.58 14.39
C ALA A 210 20.49 -2.48 15.44
N LEU A 211 19.28 -2.31 15.96
CA LEU A 211 19.00 -1.35 17.03
C LEU A 211 19.50 -1.83 18.39
N GLU A 212 19.41 -3.13 18.69
CA GLU A 212 19.90 -3.74 19.94
C GLU A 212 21.44 -3.77 20.02
N ILE A 213 22.14 -3.99 18.89
CA ILE A 213 23.62 -3.95 18.85
C ILE A 213 24.18 -2.54 19.14
N ASN A 214 23.40 -1.49 18.87
CA ASN A 214 23.77 -0.09 19.12
C ASN A 214 23.25 0.43 20.48
N THR A 215 22.78 -0.46 21.36
CA THR A 215 22.38 -0.13 22.75
C THR A 215 23.36 -0.60 23.78
#